data_AF-A0A7V8N1X8-F1
#
_entry.id   AF-A0A7V8N1X8-F1
#
_cell.length_a   1.000
_cell.length_b   1.000
_cell.length_c   1.000
_cell.angle_alpha   90.00
_cell.angle_beta   90.00
_cell.angle_gamma   90.00
#
_symmetry.space_group_name_H-M   'P 1'
#
loop_
_entity.id
_entity.type
_entity.pdbx_description
1 polymer ?
#
loop_
_entity_poly.entity_id
_entity_poly.type
_entity_poly.pdbx_seq_one_letter_code
_entity_poly.pdbx_strand_id
1 'polypeptide(L)'
;MAKEYKVNVGGKEIVYGSLVRGGRISVEEWDAIAHEMVIQNLPEEYEKYKNNVDVIDYISSFIDMRERYEVLLELLPQSARYVETPAYMVADQVYENTLDKDITKDDIKMFIDESKSLDELKLQLTDYFGLDSK
;
A
#
# COMPACT_ATOMS: atom_id res chain seq x y z
N MET A 1 -0.37 -7.56 12.11
CA MET A 1 -1.46 -6.63 12.46
C MET A 1 -0.94 -5.22 12.38
N ALA A 2 -1.58 -4.37 11.57
CA ALA A 2 -1.24 -2.95 11.44
C ALA A 2 -1.25 -2.25 12.81
N LYS A 3 -0.19 -1.50 13.14
CA LYS A 3 -0.17 -0.63 14.32
C LYS A 3 -0.86 0.69 14.01
N GLU A 4 -1.47 1.26 15.05
CA GLU A 4 -2.06 2.59 15.03
C GLU A 4 -1.43 3.45 16.12
N TYR A 5 -1.05 4.67 15.75
CA TYR A 5 -0.49 5.69 16.62
C TYR A 5 -1.54 6.76 16.87
N LYS A 6 -1.72 7.13 18.12
CA LYS A 6 -2.72 8.10 18.53
C LYS A 6 -2.04 9.28 19.20
N VAL A 7 -2.22 10.47 18.63
CA VAL A 7 -1.63 11.71 19.17
C VAL A 7 -2.70 12.79 19.27
N ASN A 8 -2.47 13.76 20.16
CA ASN A 8 -3.32 14.94 20.31
C ASN A 8 -2.52 16.20 19.98
N VAL A 9 -2.92 16.91 18.93
CA VAL A 9 -2.28 18.14 18.47
C VAL A 9 -3.33 19.24 18.44
N GLY A 10 -3.15 20.30 19.22
CA GLY A 10 -4.09 21.42 19.27
C GLY A 10 -5.53 21.04 19.67
N GLY A 11 -5.73 19.98 20.48
CA GLY A 11 -7.04 19.49 20.88
C GLY A 11 -7.73 18.58 19.87
N LYS A 12 -7.07 18.27 18.74
CA LYS A 12 -7.51 17.31 17.73
C LYS A 12 -6.82 15.97 17.96
N GLU A 13 -7.60 14.90 18.10
CA GLU A 13 -7.08 13.53 18.09
C GLU A 13 -6.76 13.11 16.65
N ILE A 14 -5.58 12.53 16.47
CA ILE A 14 -5.09 12.04 15.19
C ILE A 14 -4.75 10.57 15.37
N VAL A 15 -5.34 9.74 14.52
CA VAL A 15 -5.05 8.31 14.44
C VAL A 15 -4.29 8.08 13.14
N TYR A 16 -3.05 7.64 13.25
CA TYR A 16 -2.17 7.35 12.12
C TYR A 16 -1.84 5.85 12.10
N GLY A 17 -1.69 5.27 10.92
CA GLY A 17 -1.35 3.86 10.78
C GLY A 17 -1.07 3.51 9.33
N SER A 18 -0.48 2.34 9.11
CA SER A 18 0.04 1.92 7.80
C SER A 18 -1.01 1.83 6.69
N LEU A 19 -2.28 1.59 7.02
CA LEU A 19 -3.42 1.57 6.09
C LEU A 19 -4.30 2.82 6.14
N VAL A 20 -3.98 3.78 7.01
CA VAL A 20 -4.78 5.00 7.13
C VAL A 20 -4.65 5.81 5.84
N ARG A 21 -5.73 5.86 5.07
CA ARG A 21 -5.90 6.76 3.93
C ARG A 21 -6.65 7.99 4.39
N GLY A 22 -5.97 9.10 4.65
CA GLY A 22 -6.69 10.36 4.85
C GLY A 22 -5.87 11.55 5.31
N GLY A 23 -6.11 12.68 4.64
CA GLY A 23 -5.82 14.04 5.11
C GLY A 23 -4.42 14.57 4.79
N ARG A 24 -4.32 15.87 4.49
CA ARG A 24 -3.04 16.58 4.59
C ARG A 24 -2.65 16.60 6.07
N ILE A 25 -1.61 15.86 6.43
CA ILE A 25 -0.94 15.95 7.73
C ILE A 25 -0.04 17.17 7.66
N SER A 26 -0.20 18.11 8.59
CA SER A 26 0.72 19.24 8.74
C SER A 26 2.04 18.79 9.35
N VAL A 27 3.08 19.64 9.26
CA VAL A 27 4.40 19.32 9.84
C VAL A 27 4.30 19.06 11.35
N GLU A 28 3.55 19.87 12.09
CA GLU A 28 3.36 19.70 13.54
C GLU A 28 2.64 18.38 13.87
N GLU A 29 1.65 18.00 13.07
CA GLU A 29 0.95 16.73 13.23
C GLU A 29 1.87 15.55 12.90
N TRP A 30 2.72 15.67 11.88
CA TRP A 30 3.71 14.66 11.53
C TRP A 30 4.76 14.50 12.62
N ASP A 31 5.31 15.59 13.15
CA ASP A 31 6.30 15.54 14.24
C ASP A 31 5.73 14.81 15.47
N ALA A 32 4.49 15.11 15.85
CA ALA A 32 3.83 14.41 16.96
C ALA A 32 3.68 12.91 16.69
N ILE A 33 3.24 12.54 15.48
CA ILE A 33 3.15 11.13 15.04
C ILE A 33 4.53 10.47 15.07
N ALA A 34 5.56 11.11 14.51
CA ALA A 34 6.90 10.58 14.43
C ALA A 34 7.47 10.27 15.82
N HIS A 35 7.31 11.18 16.77
CA HIS A 35 7.69 10.94 18.17
C HIS A 35 6.96 9.73 18.75
N GLU A 36 5.64 9.65 18.59
CA GLU A 36 4.84 8.53 19.09
C GLU A 36 5.26 7.19 18.47
N MET A 37 5.58 7.20 17.16
CA MET A 37 6.10 6.02 16.46
C MET A 37 7.40 5.52 17.07
N VAL A 38 8.36 6.41 17.32
CA VAL A 38 9.64 6.01 17.92
C VAL A 38 9.45 5.58 19.37
N ILE A 39 8.61 6.26 20.17
CA ILE A 39 8.29 5.85 21.55
C ILE A 39 7.78 4.41 21.61
N GLN A 40 6.80 4.08 20.77
CA GLN A 40 6.14 2.76 20.82
C GLN A 40 7.00 1.62 20.25
N ASN A 41 7.95 1.91 19.36
CA ASN A 41 8.75 0.89 18.68
C ASN A 41 10.17 0.76 19.22
N LEU A 42 10.80 1.88 19.59
CA LEU A 42 12.22 2.01 19.91
C LEU A 42 12.40 3.01 21.07
N PRO A 43 11.88 2.70 22.27
CA PRO A 43 11.85 3.64 23.39
C PRO A 43 13.24 4.04 23.89
N GLU A 44 14.25 3.18 23.75
CA GLU A 44 15.62 3.48 24.17
C GLU A 44 16.28 4.51 23.22
N GLU A 45 16.07 4.34 21.92
CA GLU A 45 16.50 5.27 20.88
C GLU A 45 15.76 6.60 21.00
N TYR A 46 14.47 6.57 21.34
CA TYR A 46 13.71 7.77 21.63
C TYR A 46 14.37 8.59 22.75
N GLU A 47 14.65 7.97 23.91
CA GLU A 47 15.25 8.69 25.04
C GLU A 47 16.61 9.31 24.69
N LYS A 48 17.37 8.64 23.82
CA LYS A 48 18.67 9.14 23.34
C LYS A 48 18.54 10.32 22.36
N TYR A 49 17.52 10.31 21.51
CA TYR A 49 17.42 11.22 20.35
C TYR A 49 16.19 12.12 20.32
N LYS A 50 15.32 12.12 21.34
CA LYS A 50 14.06 12.90 21.39
C LYS A 50 14.19 14.39 21.16
N ASN A 51 15.38 14.97 21.31
CA ASN A 51 15.63 16.40 21.04
C ASN A 51 16.29 16.65 19.67
N ASN A 52 16.55 15.59 18.89
CA ASN A 52 17.13 15.66 17.55
C ASN A 52 16.06 15.28 16.54
N VAL A 53 15.39 16.30 16.00
CA VAL A 53 14.27 16.16 15.07
C VAL A 53 14.66 15.35 13.83
N ASP A 54 15.84 15.61 13.26
CA ASP A 54 16.31 14.90 12.07
C ASP A 54 16.46 13.38 12.31
N VAL A 55 16.92 13.00 13.51
CA VAL A 55 17.06 11.59 13.88
C VAL A 55 15.71 10.94 14.14
N ILE A 56 14.79 11.64 14.81
CA ILE A 56 13.42 11.14 15.03
C ILE A 56 12.69 10.96 13.69
N ASP A 57 12.79 11.92 12.78
CA ASP A 57 12.17 11.85 11.45
C ASP A 57 12.74 10.70 10.61
N TYR A 58 14.06 10.48 10.68
CA TYR A 58 14.70 9.33 10.02
C TYR A 58 14.19 7.99 10.56
N ILE A 59 14.16 7.84 11.90
CA ILE A 59 13.72 6.57 12.53
C ILE A 59 12.23 6.34 12.27
N SER A 60 11.39 7.36 12.45
CA SER A 60 9.95 7.25 12.22
C SER A 60 9.63 6.91 10.76
N SER A 61 10.33 7.51 9.79
CA SER A 61 10.19 7.17 8.37
C SER A 61 10.56 5.72 8.08
N PHE A 62 11.60 5.19 8.72
CA PHE A 62 11.98 3.78 8.58
C PHE A 62 10.91 2.84 9.17
N ILE A 63 10.36 3.18 10.34
CA ILE A 63 9.25 2.46 10.96
C ILE A 63 8.02 2.49 10.03
N ASP A 64 7.65 3.66 9.52
CA ASP A 64 6.48 3.84 8.64
C ASP A 64 6.59 2.97 7.37
N MET A 65 7.74 3.02 6.70
CA MET A 65 7.99 2.22 5.51
C MET A 65 7.88 0.72 5.80
N ARG A 66 8.50 0.27 6.90
CA ARG A 66 8.47 -1.13 7.31
C ARG A 66 7.06 -1.61 7.61
N GLU A 67 6.29 -0.85 8.39
CA GLU A 67 4.94 -1.24 8.78
C GLU A 67 3.97 -1.23 7.59
N ARG A 68 4.10 -0.26 6.67
CA ARG A 68 3.37 -0.28 5.39
C ARG A 68 3.72 -1.52 4.58
N TYR A 69 5.00 -1.86 4.51
CA TYR A 69 5.45 -3.04 3.79
C TYR A 69 4.89 -4.35 4.37
N GLU A 70 5.00 -4.52 5.69
CA GLU A 70 4.48 -5.69 6.40
C GLU A 70 2.97 -5.83 6.20
N VAL A 71 2.21 -4.73 6.22
CA VAL A 71 0.77 -4.81 5.99
C VAL A 71 0.42 -5.08 4.53
N LEU A 72 1.17 -4.58 3.55
CA LEU A 72 1.00 -4.97 2.15
C LEU A 72 1.25 -6.47 1.96
N LEU A 73 2.31 -7.02 2.57
CA LEU A 73 2.54 -8.47 2.58
C LEU A 73 1.39 -9.23 3.23
N GLU A 74 0.79 -8.67 4.29
CA GLU A 74 -0.38 -9.27 4.91
C GLU A 74 -1.60 -9.35 3.97
N LEU A 75 -1.72 -8.44 2.99
CA LEU A 75 -2.82 -8.42 2.03
C LEU A 75 -2.60 -9.31 0.81
N LEU A 76 -1.36 -9.76 0.56
CA LEU A 76 -1.07 -10.65 -0.56
C LEU A 76 -1.75 -12.02 -0.40
N PRO A 77 -2.07 -12.70 -1.53
CA PRO A 77 -2.50 -14.10 -1.51
C PRO A 77 -1.53 -14.96 -0.69
N GLN A 78 -2.03 -15.93 0.07
CA GLN A 78 -1.18 -16.76 0.95
C GLN A 78 -0.05 -17.50 0.20
N SER A 79 -0.22 -17.79 -1.09
CA SER A 79 0.82 -18.35 -1.95
C SER A 79 2.02 -17.42 -2.19
N ALA A 80 1.84 -16.11 -2.00
CA ALA A 80 2.86 -15.07 -2.15
C ALA A 80 3.38 -14.54 -0.80
N ARG A 81 2.80 -14.98 0.33
CA ARG A 81 3.31 -14.74 1.69
C ARG A 81 4.48 -15.69 1.99
N TYR A 82 5.62 -15.45 1.36
CA TYR A 82 6.88 -15.91 1.95
C TYR A 82 7.40 -14.83 2.89
N VAL A 83 7.79 -15.24 4.10
CA VAL A 83 8.63 -14.38 4.94
C VAL A 83 9.88 -14.09 4.09
N GLU A 84 10.24 -12.81 3.94
CA GLU A 84 11.30 -12.33 3.02
C GLU A 84 10.91 -12.14 1.55
N THR A 85 9.61 -12.16 1.17
CA THR A 85 9.21 -11.69 -0.17
C THR A 85 9.84 -10.31 -0.42
N PRO A 86 10.68 -10.11 -1.45
CA PRO A 86 11.27 -8.81 -1.76
C PRO A 86 10.23 -7.82 -2.29
N ALA A 87 10.46 -6.52 -2.10
CA ALA A 87 9.48 -5.49 -2.45
C ALA A 87 9.08 -5.48 -3.94
N TYR A 88 9.99 -5.85 -4.84
CA TYR A 88 9.67 -5.95 -6.27
C TYR A 88 8.67 -7.08 -6.56
N MET A 89 8.72 -8.21 -5.84
CA MET A 89 7.75 -9.30 -6.03
C MET A 89 6.35 -8.92 -5.53
N VAL A 90 6.28 -8.09 -4.48
CA VAL A 90 5.02 -7.47 -4.04
C VAL A 90 4.48 -6.56 -5.15
N ALA A 91 5.35 -5.75 -5.76
CA ALA A 91 4.97 -4.87 -6.86
C ALA A 91 4.50 -5.67 -8.09
N ASP A 92 5.19 -6.75 -8.46
CA ASP A 92 4.82 -7.63 -9.58
C ASP A 92 3.45 -8.28 -9.32
N GLN A 93 3.23 -8.83 -8.12
CA GLN A 93 1.92 -9.39 -7.76
C GLN A 93 0.81 -8.35 -7.77
N VAL A 94 1.06 -7.12 -7.28
CA VAL A 94 0.09 -6.04 -7.38
C VAL A 94 -0.17 -5.69 -8.84
N TYR A 95 0.87 -5.57 -9.68
CA TYR A 95 0.75 -5.25 -11.10
C TYR A 95 -0.05 -6.32 -11.86
N GLU A 96 0.31 -7.60 -11.70
CA GLU A 96 -0.38 -8.73 -12.34
C GLU A 96 -1.85 -8.86 -11.92
N ASN A 97 -2.19 -8.45 -10.69
CA ASN A 97 -3.55 -8.55 -10.17
C ASN A 97 -4.33 -7.22 -10.21
N THR A 98 -3.70 -6.13 -10.68
CA THR A 98 -4.38 -4.85 -10.86
C THR A 98 -4.79 -4.74 -12.32
N LEU A 99 -6.10 -4.70 -12.56
CA LEU A 99 -6.63 -4.42 -13.89
C LEU A 99 -6.21 -3.00 -14.31
N ASP A 100 -5.26 -2.90 -15.22
CA ASP A 100 -4.88 -1.62 -15.83
C ASP A 100 -5.94 -1.23 -16.86
N LYS A 101 -6.71 -0.18 -16.53
CA LYS A 101 -7.83 0.27 -17.34
C LYS A 101 -7.41 0.70 -18.75
N ASP A 102 -6.24 1.30 -18.92
CA ASP A 102 -5.80 1.80 -20.23
C ASP A 102 -5.33 0.63 -21.10
N ILE A 103 -4.56 -0.30 -20.52
CA ILE A 103 -4.17 -1.54 -21.21
C ILE A 103 -5.42 -2.35 -21.59
N THR A 104 -6.32 -2.59 -20.65
CA THR A 104 -7.58 -3.33 -20.92
C THR A 104 -8.41 -2.64 -21.99
N LYS A 105 -8.45 -1.31 -22.02
CA LYS A 105 -9.20 -0.56 -23.04
C LYS A 105 -8.56 -0.73 -24.42
N ASP A 106 -7.24 -0.69 -24.52
CA ASP A 106 -6.53 -0.87 -25.79
C ASP A 106 -6.71 -2.30 -26.31
N ASP A 107 -6.65 -3.31 -25.42
CA ASP A 107 -6.93 -4.71 -25.77
C ASP A 107 -8.38 -4.90 -26.26
N ILE A 108 -9.37 -4.35 -25.55
CA ILE A 108 -10.77 -4.40 -25.99
C ILE A 108 -10.96 -3.70 -27.34
N LYS A 109 -10.30 -2.57 -27.56
CA LYS A 109 -10.38 -1.84 -28.83
C LYS A 109 -9.81 -2.69 -29.98
N MET A 110 -8.68 -3.34 -29.75
CA MET A 110 -8.10 -4.27 -30.72
C MET A 110 -9.08 -5.41 -31.05
N PHE A 111 -9.72 -6.03 -30.05
CA PHE A 111 -10.73 -7.07 -30.29
C PHE A 111 -11.93 -6.56 -31.10
N ILE A 112 -12.40 -5.34 -30.83
CA ILE A 112 -13.49 -4.70 -31.58
C ILE A 112 -13.08 -4.46 -33.05
N ASP A 113 -11.85 -4.01 -33.28
CA ASP A 113 -11.35 -3.67 -34.62
C ASP A 113 -11.03 -4.93 -35.45
N GLU A 114 -10.59 -6.02 -34.82
CA GLU A 114 -10.17 -7.26 -35.50
C GLU A 114 -11.28 -8.30 -35.66
N SER A 115 -12.29 -8.28 -34.78
CA SER A 115 -13.41 -9.24 -34.82
C SER A 115 -14.25 -9.10 -36.09
N LYS A 116 -14.51 -10.23 -36.76
CA LYS A 116 -15.35 -10.26 -37.97
C LYS A 116 -16.83 -10.45 -37.66
N SER A 117 -17.16 -10.79 -36.41
CA SER A 117 -18.53 -11.03 -35.96
C SER A 117 -18.69 -10.75 -34.46
N LEU A 118 -19.94 -10.54 -34.04
CA LEU A 118 -20.26 -10.35 -32.62
C LEU A 118 -19.97 -11.60 -31.79
N ASP A 119 -20.14 -12.80 -32.37
CA ASP A 119 -19.85 -14.06 -31.69
C ASP A 119 -18.34 -14.26 -31.46
N GLU A 120 -17.51 -13.86 -32.43
CA GLU A 120 -16.04 -13.86 -32.29
C GLU A 120 -15.58 -12.89 -31.21
N LEU A 121 -16.11 -11.65 -31.21
CA LEU A 121 -15.83 -10.66 -30.17
C LEU A 121 -16.25 -11.18 -28.78
N LYS A 122 -17.42 -11.82 -28.70
CA LYS A 122 -17.91 -12.40 -27.45
C LYS A 122 -16.99 -13.51 -26.94
N LEU A 123 -16.52 -14.40 -27.81
CA LEU A 123 -15.56 -15.45 -27.44
C LEU A 123 -14.24 -14.86 -26.97
N GLN A 124 -13.65 -13.91 -27.70
CA GLN A 124 -12.40 -13.25 -27.33
C GLN A 124 -12.48 -12.56 -25.96
N LEU A 125 -13.57 -11.83 -25.70
CA LEU A 125 -13.79 -11.18 -24.41
C LEU A 125 -14.02 -12.20 -23.28
N THR A 126 -14.69 -13.31 -23.58
CA THR A 126 -14.96 -14.37 -22.58
C THR A 126 -13.65 -15.04 -22.16
N ASP A 127 -12.77 -15.35 -23.10
CA ASP A 127 -11.45 -15.93 -22.86
C ASP A 127 -10.53 -14.93 -22.12
N TYR A 128 -10.43 -13.70 -22.63
CA TYR A 128 -9.57 -12.64 -22.06
C TYR A 128 -9.87 -12.35 -20.58
N PHE A 129 -11.15 -12.29 -20.21
CA PHE A 129 -11.57 -12.05 -18.82
C PHE A 129 -11.74 -13.34 -18.00
N GLY A 130 -11.48 -14.52 -18.58
CA GLY A 130 -11.69 -15.81 -17.91
C GLY A 130 -13.13 -16.01 -17.43
N LEU A 131 -14.10 -15.54 -18.22
CA LEU A 131 -15.53 -15.59 -17.88
C LEU A 131 -16.17 -16.96 -18.18
N ASP A 132 -15.41 -17.88 -18.77
CA ASP A 132 -15.82 -19.28 -18.92
C ASP A 132 -15.99 -19.90 -17.53
N SER A 133 -17.25 -19.99 -17.12
CA SER A 133 -17.70 -20.53 -15.84
C SER A 133 -17.22 -21.96 -15.58
N LYS A 134 -16.68 -22.18 -14.38
CA LYS A 134 -16.77 -23.47 -13.67
C LYS A 134 -18.22 -23.82 -13.36
#